data_AF-A0A351HL24-F1
#
_entry.id   AF-A0A351HL24-F1
#
_cell.length_a   1.000
_cell.length_b   1.000
_cell.length_c   1.000
_cell.angle_alpha   90.00
_cell.angle_beta   90.00
_cell.angle_gamma   90.00
#
_symmetry.space_group_name_H-M   'P 1'
#
loop_
_entity.id
_entity.type
_entity.pdbx_description
1 polymer ?
#
loop_
_entity_poly.entity_id
_entity_poly.type
_entity_poly.pdbx_seq_one_letter_code
_entity_poly.pdbx_strand_id
1 'polypeptide(L)'
;MLLGQVAGGTYEKLAKLYNQGKYESCLFKADKYTYDEESSIDAEPYLYVAMCFYQLSISEDPVLREDYKDGFKQAIKYATKFIKKDKEGELYEQNFDFINILKDELKKEIKAQFDKGDYRKVATTAKLFDKLNRKEDILLLYYIGMNEMMSNNVSQGSRDLDDAKSKLDEMLNAKTFQTDAASKSLAIDGFLKYSEFLINQNQLKEAADLLNYGLKLFPNDGYLKVQFNVVNQKANSK
;
A
#
# COMPACT_ATOMS: atom_id res chain seq x y z
N MET A 1 -19.45 7.24 6.47
CA MET A 1 -18.94 8.23 7.43
C MET A 1 -18.55 9.46 6.62
N LEU A 2 -19.11 10.63 6.89
CA LEU A 2 -18.66 11.86 6.23
C LEU A 2 -17.29 12.22 6.82
N LEU A 3 -16.28 12.32 5.97
CA LEU A 3 -14.98 12.86 6.37
C LEU A 3 -15.16 14.35 6.73
N GLY A 4 -14.57 14.77 7.85
CA GLY A 4 -14.46 16.20 8.15
C GLY A 4 -13.52 16.90 7.17
N GLN A 5 -13.46 18.23 7.23
CA GLN A 5 -12.39 19.01 6.60
C GLN A 5 -10.99 18.58 7.06
N VAL A 6 -9.95 19.09 6.42
CA VAL A 6 -8.56 18.88 6.87
C VAL A 6 -8.37 19.38 8.31
N ALA A 7 -7.99 18.49 9.21
CA ALA A 7 -7.62 18.81 10.58
C ALA A 7 -6.27 19.55 10.60
N GLY A 8 -6.16 20.61 11.41
CA GLY A 8 -4.99 21.49 11.47
C GLY A 8 -4.80 22.40 10.26
N GLY A 9 -5.76 22.40 9.32
CA GLY A 9 -5.69 23.20 8.12
C GLY A 9 -5.92 24.69 8.35
N THR A 10 -5.33 25.52 7.50
CA THR A 10 -5.41 26.99 7.48
C THR A 10 -6.21 27.52 6.29
N TYR A 11 -6.54 26.68 5.29
CA TYR A 11 -7.26 27.09 4.09
C TYR A 11 -8.78 27.12 4.33
N GLU A 12 -9.28 28.09 5.10
CA GLU A 12 -10.69 28.22 5.53
C GLU A 12 -11.71 28.14 4.37
N LYS A 13 -11.37 28.70 3.21
CA LYS A 13 -12.27 28.66 2.04
C LYS A 13 -12.39 27.25 1.46
N LEU A 14 -11.34 26.44 1.49
CA LEU A 14 -11.40 25.03 1.08
C LEU A 14 -12.22 24.23 2.09
N ALA A 15 -11.94 24.41 3.38
CA ALA A 15 -12.71 23.83 4.48
C ALA A 15 -14.22 24.09 4.33
N LYS A 16 -14.60 25.35 4.09
CA LYS A 16 -16.01 25.74 3.88
C LYS A 16 -16.64 25.04 2.67
N LEU A 17 -15.94 24.97 1.54
CA LEU A 17 -16.47 24.30 0.34
C LEU A 17 -16.63 22.79 0.58
N TYR A 18 -15.63 22.16 1.19
CA TYR A 18 -15.63 20.74 1.51
C TYR A 18 -16.78 20.37 2.46
N ASN A 19 -16.94 21.11 3.56
CA ASN A 19 -18.02 20.88 4.53
C ASN A 19 -19.42 21.12 3.94
N GLN A 20 -19.54 21.97 2.91
CA GLN A 20 -20.79 22.18 2.18
C GLN A 20 -21.07 21.09 1.15
N GLY A 21 -20.23 20.07 1.02
CA GLY A 21 -20.36 19.02 0.01
C GLY A 21 -20.08 19.51 -1.42
N LYS A 22 -19.52 20.72 -1.59
CA LYS A 22 -19.23 21.31 -2.90
C LYS A 22 -17.90 20.80 -3.43
N TYR A 23 -17.79 19.49 -3.59
CA TYR A 23 -16.52 18.80 -3.86
C TYR A 23 -15.88 19.22 -5.17
N GLU A 24 -16.63 19.44 -6.26
CA GLU A 24 -16.05 19.92 -7.53
C GLU A 24 -15.49 21.34 -7.40
N SER A 25 -16.22 22.24 -6.72
CA SER A 25 -15.75 23.61 -6.47
C SER A 25 -14.54 23.62 -5.54
N CYS A 26 -14.53 22.76 -4.52
CA CYS A 26 -13.40 22.59 -3.61
C CYS A 26 -12.18 22.03 -4.37
N LEU A 27 -12.39 21.00 -5.18
CA LEU A 27 -11.39 20.37 -6.03
C LEU A 27 -10.74 21.39 -6.96
N PHE A 28 -11.53 22.10 -7.77
CA PHE A 28 -11.01 23.09 -8.72
C PHE A 28 -10.17 24.17 -8.02
N LYS A 29 -10.63 24.62 -6.85
CA LYS A 29 -9.92 25.65 -6.10
C LYS A 29 -8.64 25.12 -5.45
N ALA A 30 -8.68 23.93 -4.85
CA ALA A 30 -7.53 23.29 -4.23
C ALA A 30 -6.47 22.95 -5.28
N ASP A 31 -6.88 22.42 -6.43
CA ASP A 31 -5.98 22.08 -7.53
C ASP A 31 -5.26 23.31 -8.06
N LYS A 32 -5.96 24.45 -8.19
CA LYS A 32 -5.33 25.73 -8.54
C LYS A 32 -4.19 26.12 -7.58
N TYR A 33 -4.37 25.93 -6.27
CA TYR A 33 -3.31 26.20 -5.30
C TYR A 33 -2.10 25.25 -5.46
N THR A 34 -2.30 24.04 -5.99
CA THR A 34 -1.17 23.13 -6.26
C THR A 34 -0.27 23.56 -7.42
N TYR A 35 -0.71 24.52 -8.24
CA TYR A 35 0.05 25.08 -9.38
C TYR A 35 0.55 26.51 -9.14
N ASP A 36 0.06 27.16 -8.10
CA ASP A 36 0.41 28.53 -7.77
C ASP A 36 1.76 28.59 -7.05
N GLU A 37 2.63 29.54 -7.42
CA GLU A 37 4.03 29.54 -6.95
C GLU A 37 4.14 29.64 -5.43
N GLU A 38 3.26 30.42 -4.80
CA GLU A 38 3.27 30.64 -3.35
C GLU A 38 2.68 29.46 -2.59
N SER A 39 1.59 28.87 -3.09
CA SER A 39 0.83 27.82 -2.38
C SER A 39 1.17 26.38 -2.79
N SER A 40 1.90 26.17 -3.89
CA SER A 40 2.27 24.82 -4.37
C SER A 40 3.30 24.10 -3.49
N ILE A 41 3.93 24.83 -2.57
CA ILE A 41 4.82 24.26 -1.54
C ILE A 41 4.03 23.69 -0.36
N ASP A 42 2.81 24.16 -0.13
CA ASP A 42 1.98 23.76 1.00
C ASP A 42 1.40 22.38 0.79
N ALA A 43 1.32 21.58 1.85
CA ALA A 43 0.80 20.21 1.77
C ALA A 43 -0.74 20.16 1.75
N GLU A 44 -1.39 21.07 2.49
CA GLU A 44 -2.85 21.09 2.70
C GLU A 44 -3.68 21.13 1.40
N PRO A 45 -3.35 21.95 0.38
CA PRO A 45 -4.09 21.92 -0.89
C PRO A 45 -4.08 20.56 -1.57
N TYR A 46 -2.96 19.83 -1.54
CA TYR A 46 -2.88 18.48 -2.11
C TYR A 46 -3.76 17.50 -1.35
N LEU A 47 -3.88 17.64 -0.02
CA LEU A 47 -4.76 16.82 0.79
C LEU A 47 -6.24 17.08 0.44
N TYR A 48 -6.64 18.34 0.28
CA TYR A 48 -7.99 18.67 -0.18
C TYR A 48 -8.29 18.11 -1.57
N VAL A 49 -7.36 18.20 -2.51
CA VAL A 49 -7.53 17.59 -3.84
C VAL A 49 -7.76 16.08 -3.70
N ALA A 50 -6.95 15.40 -2.89
CA ALA A 50 -7.10 13.97 -2.64
C ALA A 50 -8.48 13.62 -2.04
N MET A 51 -8.89 14.35 -1.00
CA MET A 51 -10.18 14.16 -0.33
C MET A 51 -11.36 14.43 -1.26
N CYS A 52 -11.30 15.45 -2.11
CA CYS A 52 -12.37 15.77 -3.06
C CYS A 52 -12.49 14.70 -4.14
N PHE A 53 -11.37 14.27 -4.73
CA PHE A 53 -11.37 13.18 -5.70
C PHE A 53 -11.94 11.89 -5.12
N TYR A 54 -11.62 11.58 -3.86
CA TYR A 54 -12.21 10.42 -3.17
C TYR A 54 -13.72 10.55 -3.05
N GLN A 55 -14.23 11.67 -2.52
CA GLN A 55 -15.67 11.91 -2.37
C GLN A 55 -16.42 11.83 -3.71
N LEU A 56 -15.85 12.42 -4.76
CA LEU A 56 -16.44 12.38 -6.11
C LEU A 56 -16.44 10.95 -6.69
N SER A 57 -15.40 10.16 -6.41
CA SER A 57 -15.31 8.78 -6.89
C SER A 57 -16.32 7.82 -6.25
N ILE A 58 -16.79 8.13 -5.03
CA ILE A 58 -17.79 7.34 -4.32
C ILE A 58 -19.20 7.94 -4.41
N SER A 59 -19.38 8.96 -5.24
CA SER A 59 -20.68 9.59 -5.45
C SER A 59 -21.71 8.58 -5.97
N GLU A 60 -22.96 8.72 -5.53
CA GLU A 60 -24.07 7.93 -6.06
C GLU A 60 -24.62 8.50 -7.37
N ASP A 61 -24.29 9.75 -7.69
CA ASP A 61 -24.68 10.43 -8.93
C ASP A 61 -23.98 9.77 -10.14
N PRO A 62 -24.74 9.20 -11.10
CA PRO A 62 -24.17 8.56 -12.28
C PRO A 62 -23.28 9.47 -13.14
N VAL A 63 -23.60 10.77 -13.24
CA VAL A 63 -22.83 11.73 -14.04
C VAL A 63 -21.47 11.94 -13.38
N LEU A 64 -21.46 12.21 -12.07
CA LEU A 64 -20.21 12.37 -11.32
C LEU A 64 -19.38 11.08 -11.32
N ARG A 65 -20.00 9.90 -11.26
CA ARG A 65 -19.24 8.65 -11.36
C ARG A 65 -18.55 8.47 -12.70
N GLU A 66 -19.18 8.86 -13.81
CA GLU A 66 -18.56 8.76 -15.12
C GLU A 66 -17.44 9.80 -15.27
N ASP A 67 -17.71 11.06 -14.89
CA ASP A 67 -16.74 12.16 -14.97
C ASP A 67 -15.50 11.90 -14.07
N TYR A 68 -15.71 11.24 -12.93
CA TYR A 68 -14.67 10.92 -11.95
C TYR A 68 -14.41 9.41 -11.80
N LYS A 69 -14.52 8.63 -12.87
CA LYS A 69 -14.22 7.18 -12.85
C LYS A 69 -12.79 6.83 -12.42
N ASP A 70 -11.84 7.73 -12.70
CA ASP A 70 -10.44 7.64 -12.23
C ASP A 70 -10.22 8.40 -10.91
N GLY A 71 -11.29 8.88 -10.27
CA GLY A 71 -11.23 9.73 -9.08
C GLY A 71 -10.44 9.09 -7.95
N PHE A 72 -10.66 7.80 -7.66
CA PHE A 72 -9.88 7.10 -6.63
C PHE A 72 -8.37 7.09 -6.95
N LYS A 73 -7.99 6.81 -8.20
CA LYS A 73 -6.60 6.84 -8.65
C LYS A 73 -5.99 8.25 -8.51
N GLN A 74 -6.76 9.29 -8.81
CA GLN A 74 -6.32 10.68 -8.59
C GLN A 74 -6.20 11.00 -7.10
N ALA A 75 -7.10 10.49 -6.25
CA ALA A 75 -7.02 10.65 -4.80
C ALA A 75 -5.69 10.11 -4.25
N ILE A 76 -5.31 8.87 -4.63
CA ILE A 76 -4.02 8.26 -4.24
C ILE A 76 -2.83 9.11 -4.73
N LYS A 77 -2.87 9.58 -5.98
CA LYS A 77 -1.82 10.41 -6.57
C LYS A 77 -1.60 11.68 -5.76
N TYR A 78 -2.66 12.40 -5.42
CA TYR A 78 -2.55 13.65 -4.65
C TYR A 78 -2.24 13.40 -3.18
N ALA A 79 -2.73 12.30 -2.58
CA ALA A 79 -2.33 11.89 -1.23
C ALA A 79 -0.81 11.61 -1.15
N THR A 80 -0.25 10.94 -2.17
CA THR A 80 1.21 10.73 -2.25
C THR A 80 1.98 12.05 -2.36
N LYS A 81 1.45 13.04 -3.09
CA LYS A 81 2.06 14.37 -3.18
C LYS A 81 1.97 15.11 -1.85
N PHE A 82 0.81 15.08 -1.20
CA PHE A 82 0.59 15.62 0.14
C PHE A 82 1.62 15.10 1.14
N ILE A 83 1.80 13.78 1.23
CA ILE A 83 2.77 13.15 2.14
C ILE A 83 4.20 13.67 1.91
N LYS A 84 4.59 13.87 0.64
CA LYS A 84 5.91 14.41 0.28
C LYS A 84 6.08 15.88 0.62
N LYS A 85 4.99 16.66 0.62
CA LYS A 85 5.00 18.09 0.93
C LYS A 85 4.94 18.34 2.43
N ASP A 86 4.23 17.49 3.16
CA ASP A 86 4.16 17.53 4.63
C ASP A 86 5.43 16.92 5.24
N LYS A 87 6.53 17.68 5.24
CA LYS A 87 7.85 17.19 5.64
C LYS A 87 7.90 16.73 7.10
N GLU A 88 7.26 17.46 8.00
CA GLU A 88 7.24 17.14 9.42
C GLU A 88 6.20 16.07 9.75
N GLY A 89 5.11 15.99 8.98
CA GLY A 89 4.10 14.94 9.16
C GLY A 89 2.96 15.32 10.09
N GLU A 90 2.91 16.57 10.56
CA GLU A 90 1.88 17.04 11.47
C GLU A 90 0.49 16.91 10.85
N LEU A 91 0.32 17.33 9.59
CA LEU A 91 -0.97 17.20 8.90
C LEU A 91 -1.28 15.74 8.61
N TYR A 92 -0.29 14.91 8.29
CA TYR A 92 -0.47 13.48 8.07
C TYR A 92 -1.00 12.79 9.32
N GLU A 93 -0.40 13.05 10.49
CA GLU A 93 -0.82 12.45 11.76
C GLU A 93 -2.24 12.89 12.12
N GLN A 94 -2.56 14.17 11.95
CA GLN A 94 -3.89 14.71 12.25
C GLN A 94 -4.98 14.22 11.28
N ASN A 95 -4.62 13.80 10.08
CA ASN A 95 -5.56 13.36 9.03
C ASN A 95 -5.36 11.87 8.68
N PHE A 96 -4.75 11.09 9.58
CA PHE A 96 -4.38 9.70 9.33
C PHE A 96 -5.61 8.82 9.03
N ASP A 97 -6.78 9.16 9.57
CA ASP A 97 -8.04 8.46 9.27
C ASP A 97 -8.38 8.48 7.78
N PHE A 98 -8.21 9.62 7.10
CA PHE A 98 -8.42 9.69 5.65
C PHE A 98 -7.40 8.83 4.89
N ILE A 99 -6.13 8.85 5.33
CA ILE A 99 -5.09 8.01 4.74
C ILE A 99 -5.43 6.53 4.92
N ASN A 100 -5.94 6.13 6.08
CA ASN A 100 -6.38 4.76 6.35
C ASN A 100 -7.54 4.34 5.44
N ILE A 101 -8.50 5.22 5.14
CA ILE A 101 -9.55 4.92 4.17
C ILE A 101 -8.95 4.58 2.80
N LEU A 102 -8.00 5.39 2.31
CA LEU A 102 -7.34 5.12 1.04
C LEU A 102 -6.55 3.80 1.06
N LYS A 103 -5.85 3.53 2.18
CA LYS A 103 -5.11 2.28 2.39
C LYS A 103 -6.02 1.06 2.44
N ASP A 104 -7.19 1.17 3.07
CA ASP A 104 -8.16 0.08 3.16
C ASP A 104 -8.77 -0.27 1.80
N GLU A 105 -9.08 0.73 0.98
CA GLU A 105 -9.55 0.50 -0.40
C GLU A 105 -8.45 -0.15 -1.26
N LEU A 106 -7.20 0.34 -1.18
CA LEU A 106 -6.08 -0.31 -1.85
C LEU A 106 -5.85 -1.74 -1.37
N LYS A 107 -6.03 -2.02 -0.07
CA LYS A 107 -5.89 -3.37 0.49
C LYS A 107 -6.95 -4.32 -0.06
N LYS A 108 -8.21 -3.86 -0.18
CA LYS A 108 -9.28 -4.65 -0.83
C LYS A 108 -8.92 -4.96 -2.28
N GLU A 109 -8.39 -3.97 -3.01
CA GLU A 109 -7.94 -4.16 -4.39
C GLU A 109 -6.78 -5.15 -4.50
N ILE A 110 -5.76 -5.02 -3.64
CA ILE A 110 -4.61 -5.95 -3.55
C ILE A 110 -5.14 -7.37 -3.34
N LYS A 111 -6.01 -7.59 -2.35
CA LYS A 111 -6.56 -8.91 -2.07
C LYS A 111 -7.35 -9.47 -3.26
N ALA A 112 -8.24 -8.68 -3.85
CA ALA A 112 -9.04 -9.12 -4.98
C ALA A 112 -8.18 -9.47 -6.21
N GLN A 113 -7.07 -8.76 -6.44
CA GLN A 113 -6.12 -9.06 -7.51
C GLN A 113 -5.26 -10.30 -7.21
N PHE A 114 -4.85 -10.46 -5.96
CA PHE A 114 -4.09 -11.61 -5.50
C PHE A 114 -4.90 -12.90 -5.62
N ASP A 115 -6.17 -12.87 -5.20
CA ASP A 115 -7.10 -14.00 -5.32
C ASP A 115 -7.36 -14.38 -6.79
N LYS A 116 -7.22 -13.43 -7.73
CA LYS A 116 -7.30 -13.66 -9.18
C LYS A 116 -5.97 -14.11 -9.82
N GLY A 117 -4.87 -14.12 -9.07
CA GLY A 117 -3.53 -14.41 -9.58
C GLY A 117 -2.94 -13.30 -10.46
N ASP A 118 -3.46 -12.08 -10.42
CA ASP A 118 -2.93 -10.92 -11.18
C ASP A 118 -1.79 -10.27 -10.40
N TYR A 119 -0.69 -11.02 -10.21
CA TYR A 119 0.44 -10.60 -9.36
C TYR A 119 1.13 -9.32 -9.85
N ARG A 120 1.03 -9.01 -11.15
CA ARG A 120 1.53 -7.74 -11.71
C ARG A 120 0.77 -6.56 -11.14
N LYS A 121 -0.56 -6.64 -11.10
CA LYS A 121 -1.37 -5.58 -10.50
C LYS A 121 -1.20 -5.55 -8.99
N VAL A 122 -1.12 -6.71 -8.33
CA VAL A 122 -0.80 -6.78 -6.89
C VAL A 122 0.45 -5.97 -6.56
N ALA A 123 1.56 -6.22 -7.26
CA ALA A 123 2.81 -5.50 -7.04
C ALA A 123 2.64 -3.98 -7.29
N THR A 124 1.91 -3.61 -8.33
CA THR A 124 1.65 -2.19 -8.67
C THR A 124 0.82 -1.49 -7.60
N THR A 125 -0.26 -2.12 -7.13
CA THR A 125 -1.18 -1.56 -6.14
C THR A 125 -0.56 -1.57 -4.75
N ALA A 126 0.22 -2.59 -4.38
CA ALA A 126 1.00 -2.61 -3.15
C ALA A 126 2.06 -1.49 -3.12
N LYS A 127 2.70 -1.17 -4.25
CA LYS A 127 3.58 0.01 -4.38
C LYS A 127 2.84 1.33 -4.17
N LEU A 128 1.55 1.41 -4.51
CA LEU A 128 0.73 2.59 -4.21
C LEU A 128 0.38 2.66 -2.72
N PHE A 129 0.06 1.52 -2.10
CA PHE A 129 -0.19 1.43 -0.67
C PHE A 129 1.03 1.89 0.13
N ASP A 130 2.23 1.41 -0.22
CA ASP A 130 3.47 1.77 0.48
C ASP A 130 3.76 3.28 0.39
N LYS A 131 3.48 3.91 -0.76
CA LYS A 131 3.60 5.37 -0.94
C LYS A 131 2.69 6.20 -0.04
N LEU A 132 1.66 5.60 0.56
CA LEU A 132 0.82 6.24 1.55
C LEU A 132 1.41 6.17 2.96
N ASN A 133 2.47 5.40 3.19
CA ASN A 133 3.20 5.38 4.43
C ASN A 133 4.24 6.50 4.46
N ARG A 134 4.43 7.14 5.62
CA ARG A 134 5.57 8.07 5.85
C ARG A 134 6.89 7.35 6.03
N LYS A 135 6.84 6.08 6.43
CA LYS A 135 8.01 5.21 6.64
C LYS A 135 7.84 3.98 5.75
N GLU A 136 8.93 3.59 5.10
CA GLU A 136 8.97 2.40 4.25
C GLU A 136 8.58 1.16 5.08
N ASP A 137 7.61 0.38 4.58
CA ASP A 137 7.27 -0.90 5.16
C ASP A 137 8.10 -2.00 4.51
N ILE A 138 9.18 -2.38 5.17
CA ILE A 138 10.15 -3.35 4.63
C ILE A 138 9.51 -4.72 4.38
N LEU A 139 8.54 -5.12 5.21
CA LEU A 139 7.82 -6.38 5.00
C LEU A 139 6.94 -6.31 3.75
N LEU A 140 6.27 -5.17 3.54
CA LEU A 140 5.50 -4.95 2.32
C LEU A 140 6.39 -4.90 1.08
N LEU A 141 7.60 -4.34 1.17
CA LEU A 141 8.59 -4.39 0.07
C LEU A 141 8.96 -5.84 -0.27
N TYR A 142 9.16 -6.69 0.74
CA TYR A 142 9.39 -8.12 0.52
C TYR A 142 8.19 -8.80 -0.17
N TYR A 143 6.96 -8.47 0.26
CA TYR A 143 5.73 -8.93 -0.39
C TYR A 143 5.62 -8.48 -1.85
N ILE A 144 5.98 -7.23 -2.15
CA ILE A 144 6.05 -6.69 -3.50
C ILE A 144 7.03 -7.50 -4.34
N GLY A 145 8.24 -7.74 -3.85
CA GLY A 145 9.27 -8.53 -4.54
C GLY A 145 8.78 -9.94 -4.90
N MET A 146 8.08 -10.63 -3.98
CA MET A 146 7.49 -11.95 -4.26
C MET A 146 6.48 -11.89 -5.42
N ASN A 147 5.62 -10.87 -5.46
CA ASN A 147 4.63 -10.70 -6.52
C ASN A 147 5.26 -10.28 -7.87
N GLU A 148 6.36 -9.54 -7.84
CA GLU A 148 7.14 -9.25 -9.04
C GLU A 148 7.79 -10.50 -9.63
N MET A 149 8.35 -11.37 -8.78
CA MET A 149 8.86 -12.67 -9.22
C MET A 149 7.76 -13.52 -9.86
N MET A 150 6.59 -13.62 -9.21
CA MET A 150 5.45 -14.37 -9.74
C MET A 150 4.84 -13.77 -11.02
N SER A 151 5.09 -12.50 -11.32
CA SER A 151 4.62 -11.82 -12.53
C SER A 151 5.66 -11.74 -13.66
N ASN A 152 6.77 -12.48 -13.53
CA ASN A 152 7.92 -12.51 -14.43
C ASN A 152 8.72 -11.19 -14.52
N ASN A 153 8.57 -10.29 -13.54
CA ASN A 153 9.44 -9.12 -13.40
C ASN A 153 10.69 -9.46 -12.56
N VAL A 154 11.44 -10.48 -13.00
CA VAL A 154 12.47 -11.15 -12.20
C VAL A 154 13.59 -10.22 -11.77
N SER A 155 14.05 -9.33 -12.66
CA SER A 155 15.16 -8.41 -12.35
C SER A 155 14.81 -7.38 -11.27
N GLN A 156 13.57 -6.87 -11.25
CA GLN A 156 13.14 -6.00 -10.16
C GLN A 156 12.81 -6.81 -8.92
N GLY A 157 12.07 -7.92 -9.07
CA GLY A 157 11.63 -8.74 -7.96
C GLY A 157 12.79 -9.29 -7.12
N SER A 158 13.87 -9.76 -7.76
CA SER A 158 15.07 -10.20 -7.04
C SER A 158 15.71 -9.07 -6.25
N ARG A 159 15.82 -7.86 -6.83
CA ARG A 159 16.39 -6.70 -6.14
C ARG A 159 15.54 -6.30 -4.95
N ASP A 160 14.22 -6.18 -5.13
CA ASP A 160 13.29 -5.81 -4.07
C ASP A 160 13.31 -6.87 -2.94
N LEU A 161 13.39 -8.17 -3.27
CA LEU A 161 13.53 -9.25 -2.29
C LEU A 161 14.84 -9.19 -1.52
N ASP A 162 15.98 -9.02 -2.21
CA ASP A 162 17.31 -9.00 -1.58
C ASP A 162 17.46 -7.78 -0.66
N ASP A 163 17.07 -6.60 -1.15
CA ASP A 163 17.12 -5.34 -0.38
C ASP A 163 16.22 -5.41 0.87
N ALA A 164 14.98 -5.87 0.70
CA ALA A 164 14.07 -6.02 1.83
C ALA A 164 14.54 -7.08 2.82
N LYS A 165 15.06 -8.22 2.34
CA LYS A 165 15.59 -9.29 3.19
C LYS A 165 16.77 -8.81 4.02
N SER A 166 17.72 -8.08 3.42
CA SER A 166 18.86 -7.52 4.15
C SER A 166 18.40 -6.65 5.32
N LYS A 167 17.48 -5.71 5.07
CA LYS A 167 16.92 -4.83 6.10
C LYS A 167 16.12 -5.60 7.16
N LEU A 168 15.31 -6.58 6.77
CA LEU A 168 14.55 -7.42 7.71
C LEU A 168 15.49 -8.26 8.61
N ASP A 169 16.59 -8.77 8.06
CA ASP A 169 17.58 -9.52 8.83
C ASP A 169 18.28 -8.61 9.86
N GLU A 170 18.61 -7.37 9.50
CA GLU A 170 19.10 -6.35 10.44
C GLU A 170 18.07 -6.08 11.56
N MET A 171 16.80 -5.90 11.21
CA MET A 171 15.73 -5.68 12.19
C MET A 171 15.51 -6.88 13.13
N LEU A 172 15.61 -8.11 12.62
CA LEU A 172 15.51 -9.32 13.43
C LEU A 172 16.68 -9.45 14.41
N ASN A 173 17.91 -9.20 13.94
CA ASN A 173 19.11 -9.24 14.77
C ASN A 173 19.07 -8.17 15.87
N ALA A 174 18.60 -6.97 15.54
CA ALA A 174 18.42 -5.89 16.49
C ALA A 174 17.17 -6.06 17.39
N LYS A 175 16.32 -7.08 17.14
CA LYS A 175 15.03 -7.30 17.79
C LYS A 175 14.08 -6.10 17.68
N THR A 176 14.15 -5.38 16.58
CA THR A 176 13.33 -4.19 16.26
C THR A 176 12.25 -4.46 15.23
N PHE A 177 12.19 -5.69 14.67
CA PHE A 177 11.15 -6.06 13.72
C PHE A 177 9.75 -5.92 14.34
N GLN A 178 8.95 -5.05 13.74
CA GLN A 178 7.54 -4.83 14.06
C GLN A 178 6.79 -4.62 12.76
N THR A 179 5.54 -5.09 12.71
CA THR A 179 4.64 -4.93 11.57
C THR A 179 3.20 -4.89 12.06
N ASP A 180 2.33 -4.19 11.35
CA ASP A 180 0.91 -4.21 11.64
C ASP A 180 0.21 -5.46 11.08
N ALA A 181 -1.02 -5.68 11.52
CA ALA A 181 -1.79 -6.87 11.14
C ALA A 181 -2.10 -6.93 9.64
N ALA A 182 -2.23 -5.79 8.96
CA ALA A 182 -2.52 -5.75 7.53
C ALA A 182 -1.32 -6.19 6.71
N SER A 183 -0.15 -5.60 6.97
CA SER A 183 1.10 -5.96 6.28
C SER A 183 1.50 -7.40 6.58
N LYS A 184 1.34 -7.85 7.84
CA LYS A 184 1.52 -9.28 8.18
C LYS A 184 0.61 -10.18 7.35
N SER A 185 -0.68 -9.90 7.27
CA SER A 185 -1.63 -10.74 6.53
C SER A 185 -1.26 -10.87 5.06
N LEU A 186 -0.90 -9.75 4.40
CA LEU A 186 -0.47 -9.76 3.00
C LEU A 186 0.82 -10.57 2.83
N ALA A 187 1.80 -10.39 3.72
CA ALA A 187 3.06 -11.10 3.65
C ALA A 187 2.89 -12.62 3.80
N ILE A 188 2.06 -13.09 4.74
CA ILE A 188 1.76 -14.53 4.91
C ILE A 188 1.17 -15.11 3.62
N ASP A 189 0.17 -14.46 3.03
CA ASP A 189 -0.41 -14.87 1.74
C ASP A 189 0.67 -14.96 0.65
N GLY A 190 1.55 -13.94 0.59
CA GLY A 190 2.68 -13.91 -0.33
C GLY A 190 3.67 -15.06 -0.15
N PHE A 191 4.09 -15.34 1.09
CA PHE A 191 5.00 -16.45 1.40
C PHE A 191 4.43 -17.80 0.95
N LEU A 192 3.17 -18.06 1.30
CA LEU A 192 2.49 -19.30 0.92
C LEU A 192 2.43 -19.42 -0.60
N LYS A 193 1.94 -18.37 -1.29
CA LYS A 193 1.76 -18.44 -2.73
C LYS A 193 3.05 -18.49 -3.51
N TYR A 194 4.06 -17.75 -3.08
CA TYR A 194 5.36 -17.76 -3.74
C TYR A 194 6.09 -19.09 -3.52
N SER A 195 5.90 -19.74 -2.37
CA SER A 195 6.39 -21.11 -2.17
C SER A 195 5.76 -22.09 -3.15
N GLU A 196 4.45 -22.00 -3.41
CA GLU A 196 3.77 -22.82 -4.43
C GLU A 196 4.33 -22.57 -5.83
N PHE A 197 4.57 -21.30 -6.17
CA PHE A 197 5.19 -20.92 -7.44
C PHE A 197 6.56 -21.59 -7.60
N LEU A 198 7.43 -21.52 -6.58
CA LEU A 198 8.75 -22.16 -6.61
C LEU A 198 8.66 -23.69 -6.73
N ILE A 199 7.73 -24.33 -6.01
CA ILE A 199 7.48 -25.78 -6.13
C ILE A 199 7.10 -26.16 -7.55
N ASN A 200 6.22 -25.39 -8.21
CA ASN A 200 5.80 -25.64 -9.58
C ASN A 200 6.96 -25.48 -10.58
N GLN A 201 7.99 -24.71 -10.22
CA GLN A 201 9.23 -24.56 -10.98
C GLN A 201 10.31 -25.60 -10.60
N ASN A 202 9.97 -26.61 -9.79
CA ASN A 202 10.90 -27.60 -9.23
C ASN A 202 11.99 -27.04 -8.32
N GLN A 203 11.81 -25.84 -7.78
CA GLN A 203 12.72 -25.15 -6.87
C GLN A 203 12.36 -25.44 -5.40
N LEU A 204 12.41 -26.73 -5.01
CA LEU A 204 11.96 -27.19 -3.69
C LEU A 204 12.80 -26.66 -2.53
N LYS A 205 14.12 -26.52 -2.74
CA LYS A 205 15.04 -26.01 -1.72
C LYS A 205 14.77 -24.55 -1.45
N GLU A 206 14.61 -23.75 -2.50
CA GLU A 206 14.30 -22.34 -2.44
C GLU A 206 12.93 -22.11 -1.78
N ALA A 207 11.93 -22.96 -2.09
CA ALA A 207 10.64 -22.93 -1.42
C ALA A 207 10.76 -23.20 0.10
N ALA A 208 11.57 -24.18 0.50
CA ALA A 208 11.83 -24.47 1.91
C ALA A 208 12.56 -23.32 2.62
N ASP A 209 13.58 -22.76 1.98
CA ASP A 209 14.36 -21.64 2.51
C ASP A 209 13.49 -20.38 2.69
N LEU A 210 12.61 -20.09 1.73
CA LEU A 210 11.62 -19.01 1.79
C LEU A 210 10.67 -19.19 2.98
N LEU A 211 10.10 -20.38 3.16
CA LEU A 211 9.15 -20.67 4.24
C LEU A 211 9.83 -20.66 5.61
N ASN A 212 11.05 -21.17 5.71
CA ASN A 212 11.87 -21.06 6.91
C ASN A 212 12.12 -19.60 7.27
N TYR A 213 12.37 -18.74 6.27
CA TYR A 213 12.51 -17.31 6.48
C TYR A 213 11.22 -16.67 7.00
N GLY A 214 10.07 -17.00 6.40
CA GLY A 214 8.76 -16.61 6.91
C GLY A 214 8.54 -17.01 8.37
N LEU A 215 9.00 -18.20 8.78
CA LEU A 215 8.93 -18.67 10.17
C LEU A 215 9.89 -17.94 11.12
N LYS A 216 11.01 -17.39 10.64
CA LYS A 216 11.86 -16.51 11.47
C LYS A 216 11.15 -15.19 11.78
N LEU A 217 10.43 -14.63 10.80
CA LEU A 217 9.62 -13.42 10.96
C LEU A 217 8.36 -13.69 11.80
N PHE A 218 7.72 -14.85 11.59
CA PHE A 218 6.45 -15.22 12.23
C PHE A 218 6.51 -16.63 12.85
N PRO A 219 7.22 -16.82 13.98
CA PRO A 219 7.47 -18.14 14.55
C PRO A 219 6.24 -18.93 14.99
N ASN A 220 5.11 -18.24 15.16
CA ASN A 220 3.85 -18.82 15.63
C ASN A 220 2.79 -18.95 14.54
N ASP A 221 3.12 -18.64 13.27
CA ASP A 221 2.14 -18.78 12.19
C ASP A 221 1.90 -20.25 11.82
N GLY A 222 0.64 -20.69 11.95
CA GLY A 222 0.26 -22.08 11.71
C GLY A 222 0.32 -22.49 10.24
N TYR A 223 -0.06 -21.58 9.33
CA TYR A 223 -0.08 -21.87 7.90
C TYR A 223 1.32 -22.04 7.34
N LEU A 224 2.26 -21.15 7.72
CA LEU A 224 3.67 -21.28 7.34
C LEU A 224 4.28 -22.58 7.85
N LYS A 225 3.99 -22.98 9.11
CA LYS A 225 4.52 -24.24 9.68
C LYS A 225 4.06 -25.46 8.90
N VAL A 226 2.76 -25.52 8.58
CA VAL A 226 2.19 -26.62 7.80
C VAL A 226 2.84 -26.70 6.43
N GLN A 227 2.91 -25.58 5.70
CA GLN A 227 3.49 -25.54 4.37
C GLN A 227 4.98 -25.91 4.38
N PHE A 228 5.76 -25.39 5.33
CA PHE A 228 7.18 -25.73 5.48
C PHE A 228 7.42 -27.23 5.67
N ASN A 229 6.62 -27.87 6.53
CA ASN A 229 6.73 -29.30 6.79
C ASN A 229 6.42 -30.12 5.52
N VAL A 230 5.39 -29.75 4.77
CA VAL A 230 5.03 -30.41 3.50
C VAL A 230 6.16 -30.27 2.47
N VAL A 231 6.73 -29.08 2.33
CA VAL A 231 7.82 -28.82 1.36
C VAL A 231 9.09 -29.57 1.73
N ASN A 232 9.49 -29.56 3.01
CA ASN A 232 10.69 -30.27 3.47
C ASN A 232 10.59 -31.78 3.28
N GLN A 233 9.43 -32.38 3.54
CA GLN A 233 9.22 -33.80 3.28
C GLN A 233 9.43 -34.13 1.80
N LYS A 234 8.89 -33.31 0.89
CA LYS A 234 9.08 -33.47 -0.56
C LYS A 234 10.53 -33.28 -0.98
N ALA A 235 11.23 -32.31 -0.40
CA ALA A 235 12.63 -32.03 -0.71
C ALA A 235 13.57 -33.18 -0.29
N ASN A 236 13.30 -33.83 0.84
CA ASN A 236 14.11 -34.94 1.36
C ASN A 236 13.76 -36.31 0.76
N SER A 237 12.68 -36.40 -0.04
CA SER A 237 12.23 -37.65 -0.68
C SER A 237 12.72 -37.79 -2.13
N LYS A 238 13.47 -36.82 -2.65
CA LYS A 238 14.13 -36.83 -3.96
C LYS A 238 15.64 -36.96 -3.78
#